data_AF-A0A4Q3W4D2-F1
#
_entry.id   AF-A0A4Q3W4D2-F1
#
_cell.length_a   1.000
_cell.length_b   1.000
_cell.length_c   1.000
_cell.angle_alpha   90.00
_cell.angle_beta   90.00
_cell.angle_gamma   90.00
#
_symmetry.space_group_name_H-M   'P 1'
#
loop_
_entity.id
_entity.type
_entity.pdbx_description
1 polymer ?
#
loop_
_entity_poly.entity_id
_entity_poly.type
_entity_poly.pdbx_seq_one_letter_code
_entity_poly.pdbx_strand_id
1 'polypeptide(L)'
;MPTPTEAIDALWAGFRGPDVCLWPSEFAANDADTAWAFVKNCWTWNEAESAEQPMPDRAYLEAYCREWHACFLSGRTLITEKCRRMVVSWAARALELHQMGLARCDQVLVGEDLEAAAKHVWRLRFLYDGLRKRHPHWELPPASELKYEGERKLKSFWLANGSTCGYANGQSTGLQGEGVRIITLEELGIYRYPASILAQAKIVTQGSADSVGGFVNVITNASVNPEWQRIKRPS
;
A
#
# COMPACT_ATOMS: atom_id res chain seq x y z
N MET A 1 -18.16 33.21 -7.63
CA MET A 1 -17.95 31.79 -7.96
C MET A 1 -16.65 31.38 -7.29
N PRO A 2 -16.62 30.32 -6.46
CA PRO A 2 -15.37 29.87 -5.87
C PRO A 2 -14.38 29.51 -6.98
N THR A 3 -13.12 29.85 -6.77
CA THR A 3 -12.04 29.44 -7.67
C THR A 3 -11.95 27.91 -7.68
N PRO A 4 -11.42 27.28 -8.75
CA PRO A 4 -11.24 25.83 -8.80
C PRO A 4 -10.49 25.26 -7.58
N THR A 5 -9.55 26.03 -7.03
CA THR A 5 -8.79 25.70 -5.83
C THR A 5 -9.68 25.69 -4.57
N GLU A 6 -10.55 26.69 -4.38
CA GLU A 6 -11.48 26.75 -3.25
C GLU A 6 -12.54 25.64 -3.28
N ALA A 7 -12.96 25.21 -4.48
CA ALA A 7 -13.87 24.08 -4.63
C ALA A 7 -13.18 22.74 -4.29
N ILE A 8 -11.91 22.59 -4.65
CA ILE A 8 -11.09 21.43 -4.30
C ILE A 8 -10.79 21.42 -2.80
N ASP A 9 -10.41 22.55 -2.21
CA ASP A 9 -10.14 22.68 -0.78
C ASP A 9 -11.40 22.46 0.07
N ALA A 10 -12.58 22.89 -0.40
CA ALA A 10 -13.86 22.58 0.23
C ALA A 10 -14.22 21.08 0.11
N LEU A 11 -13.87 20.43 -1.00
CA LEU A 11 -14.00 18.97 -1.16
C LEU A 11 -13.10 18.22 -0.17
N TRP A 12 -11.87 18.70 0.05
CA TRP A 12 -10.93 18.14 1.02
C TRP A 12 -11.29 18.47 2.48
N ALA A 13 -11.88 19.64 2.75
CA ALA A 13 -12.29 20.04 4.09
C ALA A 13 -13.46 19.20 4.62
N GLY A 14 -14.36 18.73 3.75
CA GLY A 14 -15.41 17.77 4.09
C GLY A 14 -14.93 16.33 4.28
N PHE A 15 -13.73 16.00 3.82
CA PHE A 15 -13.11 14.67 3.89
C PHE A 15 -12.15 14.47 5.07
N ARG A 16 -11.83 15.54 5.81
CA ARG A 16 -11.04 15.46 7.06
C ARG A 16 -11.96 15.09 8.22
N GLY A 17 -12.49 13.87 8.18
CA GLY A 17 -13.13 13.26 9.35
C GLY A 17 -12.13 13.14 10.51
N PRO A 18 -12.59 13.01 11.76
CA PRO A 18 -11.72 12.70 12.89
C PRO A 18 -10.91 11.42 12.62
N ASP A 19 -9.76 11.27 13.27
CA ASP A 19 -8.93 10.05 13.25
C ASP A 19 -9.74 8.87 13.82
N VAL A 20 -10.56 8.27 12.97
CA VAL A 20 -11.48 7.19 13.32
C VAL A 20 -10.89 5.89 12.79
N CYS A 21 -10.65 4.96 13.71
CA CYS A 21 -10.39 3.57 13.34
C CYS A 21 -11.64 3.01 12.67
N LEU A 22 -11.49 2.53 11.43
CA LEU A 22 -12.55 1.91 10.65
C LEU A 22 -12.72 0.42 10.97
N TRP A 23 -11.77 -0.15 11.71
CA TRP A 23 -11.76 -1.58 11.98
C TRP A 23 -12.56 -1.95 13.21
N PRO A 24 -13.22 -3.13 13.18
CA PRO A 24 -13.75 -3.75 14.37
C PRO A 24 -12.68 -3.88 15.47
N SER A 25 -13.12 -3.97 16.72
CA SER A 25 -12.24 -3.99 17.89
C SER A 25 -11.14 -5.05 17.85
N GLU A 26 -11.44 -6.22 17.30
CA GLU A 26 -10.52 -7.35 17.14
C GLU A 26 -9.41 -7.08 16.09
N PHE A 27 -9.62 -6.09 15.21
CA PHE A 27 -8.67 -5.65 14.19
C PHE A 27 -8.12 -4.24 14.42
N ALA A 28 -8.46 -3.61 15.55
CA ALA A 28 -8.11 -2.22 15.86
C ALA A 28 -6.74 -2.05 16.56
N ALA A 29 -6.07 -3.15 16.93
CA ALA A 29 -4.74 -3.11 17.51
C ALA A 29 -3.65 -2.99 16.43
N ASN A 30 -2.65 -2.14 16.66
CA ASN A 30 -1.52 -1.97 15.76
C ASN A 30 -0.37 -2.94 16.11
N ASP A 31 -0.63 -4.23 15.99
CA ASP A 31 0.34 -5.30 16.20
C ASP A 31 0.31 -6.35 15.07
N ALA A 32 1.37 -7.16 15.01
CA ALA A 32 1.56 -8.14 13.95
C ALA A 32 0.53 -9.28 13.96
N ASP A 33 0.04 -9.69 15.14
CA ASP A 33 -0.92 -10.78 15.26
C ASP A 33 -2.29 -10.33 14.73
N THR A 34 -2.71 -9.13 15.13
CA THR A 34 -3.92 -8.49 14.64
C THR A 34 -3.85 -8.20 13.14
N ALA A 35 -2.71 -7.70 12.65
CA ALA A 35 -2.52 -7.46 11.21
C ALA A 35 -2.61 -8.76 10.41
N TRP A 36 -2.00 -9.86 10.87
CA TRP A 36 -2.12 -11.17 10.21
C TRP A 36 -3.55 -11.71 10.27
N ALA A 37 -4.23 -11.58 11.41
CA ALA A 37 -5.63 -11.96 11.56
C ALA A 37 -6.52 -11.20 10.56
N PHE A 38 -6.30 -9.89 10.38
CA PHE A 38 -6.99 -9.08 9.39
C PHE A 38 -6.73 -9.59 7.96
N VAL A 39 -5.46 -9.83 7.59
CA VAL A 39 -5.06 -10.32 6.26
C VAL A 39 -5.77 -11.62 5.88
N LYS A 40 -6.03 -12.52 6.84
CA LYS A 40 -6.76 -13.78 6.58
C LYS A 40 -8.24 -13.59 6.21
N ASN A 41 -8.84 -12.44 6.53
CA ASN A 41 -10.20 -12.10 6.10
C ASN A 41 -10.25 -11.55 4.66
N CYS A 42 -9.10 -11.24 4.08
CA CYS A 42 -9.01 -10.73 2.72
C CYS A 42 -9.11 -11.82 1.66
N TRP A 43 -9.54 -11.42 0.47
CA TRP A 43 -9.58 -12.25 -0.72
C TRP A 43 -8.72 -11.62 -1.82
N THR A 44 -8.12 -12.47 -2.65
CA THR A 44 -7.29 -12.09 -3.78
C THR A 44 -8.04 -12.30 -5.09
N TRP A 45 -7.60 -11.61 -6.14
CA TRP A 45 -8.05 -11.89 -7.50
C TRP A 45 -7.02 -12.75 -8.23
N ASN A 46 -7.39 -13.97 -8.60
CA ASN A 46 -6.58 -14.84 -9.42
C ASN A 46 -6.79 -14.48 -10.90
N GLU A 47 -5.80 -13.84 -11.51
CA GLU A 47 -5.87 -13.40 -12.91
C GLU A 47 -5.96 -14.57 -13.90
N ALA A 48 -5.35 -15.72 -13.59
CA ALA A 48 -5.33 -16.88 -14.48
C ALA A 48 -6.70 -17.58 -14.53
N GLU A 49 -7.39 -17.65 -13.39
CA GLU A 49 -8.70 -18.29 -13.27
C GLU A 49 -9.85 -17.31 -13.39
N SER A 50 -9.56 -15.99 -13.42
CA SER A 50 -10.56 -14.92 -13.37
C SER A 50 -11.56 -15.11 -12.24
N ALA A 51 -11.05 -15.44 -11.05
CA ALA A 51 -11.85 -15.79 -9.88
C ALA A 51 -11.33 -15.14 -8.60
N GLU A 52 -12.25 -14.86 -7.68
CA GLU A 52 -11.91 -14.45 -6.31
C GLU A 52 -11.51 -15.68 -5.49
N GLN A 53 -10.39 -15.62 -4.80
CA GLN A 53 -9.89 -16.71 -3.94
C GLN A 53 -9.54 -16.15 -2.54
N PRO A 54 -9.80 -16.89 -1.45
CA PRO A 54 -9.37 -16.46 -0.12
C PRO A 54 -7.85 -16.27 -0.08
N MET A 55 -7.37 -15.33 0.74
CA MET A 55 -5.95 -15.23 1.05
C MET A 55 -5.46 -16.59 1.57
N PRO A 56 -4.44 -17.21 0.95
CA PRO A 56 -4.05 -18.56 1.33
C PRO A 56 -3.37 -18.55 2.70
N ASP A 57 -3.73 -19.50 3.55
CA ASP A 57 -3.08 -19.67 4.85
C ASP A 57 -1.74 -20.40 4.66
N ARG A 58 -0.65 -19.64 4.61
CA ARG A 58 0.70 -20.14 4.33
C ARG A 58 1.69 -19.52 5.29
N ALA A 59 2.58 -20.34 5.86
CA ALA A 59 3.60 -19.91 6.81
C ALA A 59 4.48 -18.75 6.30
N TYR A 60 4.80 -18.73 4.99
CA TYR A 60 5.61 -17.65 4.41
C TYR A 60 4.88 -16.29 4.41
N LEU A 61 3.54 -16.29 4.33
CA LEU A 61 2.74 -15.06 4.38
C LEU A 61 2.64 -14.55 5.81
N GLU A 62 2.44 -15.43 6.78
CA GLU A 62 2.48 -15.04 8.19
C GLU A 62 3.84 -14.44 8.55
N ALA A 63 4.94 -15.11 8.18
CA ALA A 63 6.28 -14.60 8.41
C ALA A 63 6.51 -13.23 7.73
N TYR A 64 6.04 -13.06 6.49
CA TYR A 64 6.08 -11.78 5.79
C TYR A 64 5.28 -10.70 6.53
N CYS A 65 4.05 -10.99 6.98
CA CYS A 65 3.21 -10.01 7.67
C CYS A 65 3.85 -9.53 8.98
N ARG A 66 4.45 -10.44 9.74
CA ARG A 66 5.18 -10.11 10.98
C ARG A 66 6.39 -9.22 10.71
N GLU A 67 7.22 -9.58 9.74
CA GLU A 67 8.41 -8.78 9.38
C GLU A 67 8.01 -7.41 8.82
N TRP A 68 6.98 -7.36 7.97
CA TRP A 68 6.42 -6.12 7.43
C TRP A 68 5.97 -5.18 8.54
N HIS A 69 5.23 -5.69 9.52
CA HIS A 69 4.75 -4.89 10.64
C HIS A 69 5.90 -4.37 11.52
N ALA A 70 6.88 -5.22 11.83
CA ALA A 70 8.08 -4.81 12.56
C ALA A 70 8.87 -3.72 11.82
N CYS A 71 9.00 -3.83 10.49
CA CYS A 71 9.63 -2.80 9.67
C CYS A 71 8.84 -1.50 9.65
N PHE A 72 7.50 -1.59 9.54
CA PHE A 72 6.62 -0.43 9.58
C PHE A 72 6.74 0.35 10.89
N LEU A 73 6.71 -0.34 12.03
CA LEU A 73 6.84 0.31 13.35
C LEU A 73 8.22 0.91 13.60
N SER A 74 9.26 0.38 12.97
CA SER A 74 10.65 0.84 13.13
C SER A 74 11.12 1.82 12.06
N GLY A 75 10.30 2.07 11.02
CA GLY A 75 10.69 2.85 9.84
C GLY A 75 11.75 2.17 8.97
N ARG A 76 12.14 0.93 9.28
CA ARG A 76 13.15 0.18 8.53
C ARG A 76 12.60 -0.20 7.16
N THR A 77 13.42 -0.07 6.12
CA THR A 77 13.05 -0.58 4.79
C THR A 77 12.94 -2.10 4.82
N LEU A 78 11.82 -2.63 4.32
CA LEU A 78 11.67 -4.06 4.05
C LEU A 78 12.00 -4.32 2.58
N ILE A 79 12.91 -5.26 2.33
CA ILE A 79 13.26 -5.70 0.98
C ILE A 79 12.87 -7.17 0.84
N THR A 80 11.94 -7.45 -0.07
CA THR A 80 11.42 -8.80 -0.34
C THR A 80 11.64 -9.19 -1.79
N GLU A 81 12.48 -10.21 -1.99
CA GLU A 81 12.60 -10.90 -3.27
C GLU A 81 11.67 -12.11 -3.28
N LYS A 82 10.76 -12.19 -4.25
CA LYS A 82 9.79 -13.27 -4.39
C LYS A 82 10.01 -14.08 -5.66
N CYS A 83 9.50 -15.31 -5.67
CA CYS A 83 9.30 -16.06 -6.90
C CYS A 83 8.00 -15.61 -7.58
N ARG A 84 7.89 -15.90 -8.89
CA ARG A 84 6.66 -15.67 -9.65
C ARG A 84 5.49 -16.44 -9.02
N ARG A 85 4.28 -15.89 -9.11
CA ARG A 85 3.01 -16.45 -8.59
C ARG A 85 2.88 -16.51 -7.06
N MET A 86 3.86 -16.01 -6.29
CA MET A 86 3.64 -15.76 -4.87
C MET A 86 2.70 -14.58 -4.68
N VAL A 87 1.80 -14.65 -3.69
CA VAL A 87 0.80 -13.61 -3.41
C VAL A 87 1.27 -12.56 -2.39
N VAL A 88 2.59 -12.39 -2.24
CA VAL A 88 3.19 -11.42 -1.31
C VAL A 88 2.70 -10.00 -1.57
N SER A 89 2.60 -9.56 -2.84
CA SER A 89 2.07 -8.24 -3.15
C SER A 89 0.60 -8.08 -2.72
N TRP A 90 -0.21 -9.15 -2.70
CA TRP A 90 -1.58 -9.08 -2.16
C TRP A 90 -1.60 -8.96 -0.64
N ALA A 91 -0.75 -9.73 0.06
CA ALA A 91 -0.61 -9.59 1.51
C ALA A 91 -0.11 -8.19 1.91
N ALA A 92 0.84 -7.63 1.15
CA ALA A 92 1.29 -6.25 1.33
C ALA A 92 0.16 -5.23 1.20
N ARG A 93 -0.68 -5.33 0.16
CA ARG A 93 -1.86 -4.47 0.01
C ARG A 93 -2.86 -4.66 1.17
N ALA A 94 -3.02 -5.87 1.69
CA ALA A 94 -3.91 -6.11 2.83
C ALA A 94 -3.36 -5.48 4.12
N LEU A 95 -2.05 -5.53 4.37
CA LEU A 95 -1.40 -4.87 5.51
C LEU A 95 -1.45 -3.34 5.40
N GLU A 96 -1.21 -2.81 4.21
CA GLU A 96 -1.38 -1.39 3.91
C GLU A 96 -2.82 -0.94 4.15
N LEU A 97 -3.80 -1.70 3.65
CA LEU A 97 -5.20 -1.43 3.91
C LEU A 97 -5.46 -1.42 5.42
N HIS A 98 -4.99 -2.43 6.16
CA HIS A 98 -5.09 -2.48 7.62
C HIS A 98 -4.54 -1.20 8.28
N GLN A 99 -3.34 -0.75 7.91
CA GLN A 99 -2.81 0.51 8.45
C GLN A 99 -3.66 1.73 8.05
N MET A 100 -4.17 1.78 6.82
CA MET A 100 -5.08 2.84 6.38
C MET A 100 -6.38 2.91 7.18
N GLY A 101 -6.91 1.79 7.67
CA GLY A 101 -8.13 1.83 8.47
C GLY A 101 -7.91 2.04 9.96
N LEU A 102 -6.70 1.79 10.49
CA LEU A 102 -6.39 2.04 11.91
C LEU A 102 -6.37 3.54 12.24
N ALA A 103 -5.73 4.32 11.38
CA ALA A 103 -5.60 5.77 11.51
C ALA A 103 -5.36 6.38 10.12
N ARG A 104 -5.39 7.71 10.03
CA ARG A 104 -5.06 8.39 8.78
C ARG A 104 -3.64 8.00 8.31
N CYS A 105 -3.57 7.40 7.11
CA CYS A 105 -2.34 6.94 6.50
C CYS A 105 -2.34 7.31 5.01
N ASP A 106 -1.40 8.17 4.64
CA ASP A 106 -1.16 8.54 3.25
C ASP A 106 -0.07 7.64 2.66
N GLN A 107 -0.36 7.00 1.52
CA GLN A 107 0.53 6.02 0.91
C GLN A 107 0.67 6.17 -0.61
N VAL A 108 1.81 5.72 -1.12
CA VAL A 108 2.12 5.76 -2.55
C VAL A 108 2.59 4.39 -3.05
N LEU A 109 1.98 3.94 -4.13
CA LEU A 109 2.37 2.73 -4.85
C LEU A 109 3.18 3.11 -6.09
N VAL A 110 4.40 2.59 -6.18
CA VAL A 110 5.30 2.83 -7.30
C VAL A 110 5.46 1.55 -8.09
N GLY A 111 5.17 1.64 -9.39
CA GLY A 111 5.39 0.57 -10.37
C GLY A 111 6.37 1.00 -11.46
N GLU A 112 6.79 0.04 -12.28
CA GLU A 112 7.66 0.28 -13.45
C GLU A 112 7.10 1.41 -14.33
N ASP A 113 5.79 1.37 -14.55
CA ASP A 113 5.01 2.42 -15.21
C ASP A 113 3.75 2.76 -14.39
N LEU A 114 2.99 3.76 -14.86
CA LEU A 114 1.77 4.22 -14.20
C LEU A 114 0.66 3.15 -14.22
N GLU A 115 0.62 2.31 -15.25
CA GLU A 115 -0.39 1.25 -15.37
C GLU A 115 -0.15 0.14 -14.34
N ALA A 116 1.09 -0.33 -14.21
CA ALA A 116 1.50 -1.31 -13.23
C ALA A 116 1.17 -0.80 -11.82
N ALA A 117 1.55 0.44 -11.52
CA ALA A 117 1.25 1.08 -10.24
C ALA A 117 -0.28 1.18 -9.98
N ALA A 118 -1.05 1.59 -10.99
CA ALA A 118 -2.51 1.71 -10.90
C ALA A 118 -3.23 0.37 -10.62
N LYS A 119 -2.68 -0.77 -11.09
CA LYS A 119 -3.20 -2.10 -10.74
C LYS A 119 -3.07 -2.36 -9.25
N HIS A 120 -1.97 -1.95 -8.62
CA HIS A 120 -1.80 -2.14 -7.18
C HIS A 120 -2.74 -1.25 -6.35
N VAL A 121 -3.02 -0.01 -6.81
CA VAL A 121 -4.05 0.84 -6.17
C VAL A 121 -5.42 0.18 -6.25
N TRP A 122 -5.77 -0.38 -7.41
CA TRP A 122 -7.02 -1.13 -7.57
C TRP A 122 -7.13 -2.33 -6.62
N ARG A 123 -6.02 -3.04 -6.34
CA ARG A 123 -6.03 -4.17 -5.39
C ARG A 123 -6.49 -3.77 -4.00
N LEU A 124 -6.14 -2.57 -3.51
CA LEU A 124 -6.64 -2.07 -2.23
C LEU A 124 -8.16 -1.89 -2.23
N ARG A 125 -8.69 -1.28 -3.30
CA ARG A 125 -10.12 -1.14 -3.50
C ARG A 125 -10.81 -2.50 -3.53
N PHE A 126 -10.25 -3.45 -4.27
CA PHE A 126 -10.77 -4.81 -4.38
C PHE A 126 -10.83 -5.50 -3.00
N LEU A 127 -9.76 -5.40 -2.22
CA LEU A 127 -9.71 -5.95 -0.86
C LEU A 127 -10.79 -5.32 0.03
N TYR A 128 -10.89 -3.99 0.01
CA TYR A 128 -11.85 -3.25 0.82
C TYR A 128 -13.31 -3.59 0.47
N ASP A 129 -13.66 -3.59 -0.83
CA ASP A 129 -14.99 -4.01 -1.27
C ASP A 129 -15.27 -5.47 -0.92
N GLY A 130 -14.25 -6.32 -1.01
CA GLY A 130 -14.32 -7.72 -0.61
C GLY A 130 -14.68 -7.90 0.86
N LEU A 131 -14.07 -7.10 1.75
CA LEU A 131 -14.39 -7.06 3.18
C LEU A 131 -15.82 -6.56 3.42
N ARG A 132 -16.21 -5.44 2.78
CA ARG A 132 -17.58 -4.89 2.87
C ARG A 132 -18.65 -5.90 2.49
N LYS A 133 -18.44 -6.63 1.39
CA LYS A 133 -19.38 -7.63 0.87
C LYS A 133 -19.51 -8.84 1.80
N ARG A 134 -18.40 -9.30 2.39
CA ARG A 134 -18.34 -10.55 3.17
C ARG A 134 -18.62 -10.34 4.66
N HIS A 135 -18.33 -9.15 5.16
CA HIS A 135 -18.53 -8.75 6.55
C HIS A 135 -19.45 -7.53 6.63
N PRO A 136 -20.73 -7.65 6.22
CA PRO A 136 -21.67 -6.52 6.26
C PRO A 136 -21.88 -5.98 7.67
N HIS A 137 -21.68 -6.81 8.70
CA HIS A 137 -21.76 -6.44 10.12
C HIS A 137 -20.60 -5.56 10.61
N TRP A 138 -19.54 -5.37 9.82
CA TRP A 138 -18.49 -4.40 10.13
C TRP A 138 -18.90 -2.97 9.79
N GLU A 139 -20.02 -2.79 9.08
CA GLU A 139 -20.63 -1.48 8.78
C GLU A 139 -19.65 -0.51 8.09
N LEU A 140 -18.69 -1.05 7.34
CA LEU A 140 -17.63 -0.31 6.67
C LEU A 140 -18.21 0.71 5.65
N PRO A 141 -17.86 2.01 5.77
CA PRO A 141 -18.32 3.04 4.85
C PRO A 141 -17.90 2.78 3.39
N PRO A 142 -18.60 3.33 2.39
CA PRO A 142 -18.10 3.29 1.02
C PRO A 142 -16.78 4.06 0.90
N ALA A 143 -15.81 3.47 0.20
CA ALA A 143 -14.59 4.16 -0.18
C ALA A 143 -14.80 5.01 -1.43
N SER A 144 -13.97 6.03 -1.62
CA SER A 144 -13.93 6.85 -2.82
C SER A 144 -12.75 6.46 -3.71
N GLU A 145 -12.82 6.78 -5.00
CA GLU A 145 -11.79 6.42 -5.98
C GLU A 145 -11.70 7.43 -7.12
N LEU A 146 -10.51 7.51 -7.72
CA LEU A 146 -10.29 8.18 -9.00
C LEU A 146 -9.86 7.11 -10.00
N LYS A 147 -10.61 6.99 -11.09
CA LYS A 147 -10.38 5.94 -12.09
C LYS A 147 -9.16 6.23 -12.94
N TYR A 148 -8.46 5.16 -13.30
CA TYR A 148 -7.46 5.16 -14.37
C TYR A 148 -8.10 4.57 -15.63
N GLU A 149 -7.53 4.82 -16.81
CA GLU A 149 -8.04 4.24 -18.05
C GLU A 149 -7.79 2.72 -18.11
N GLY A 150 -8.87 1.97 -18.35
CA GLY A 150 -8.84 0.51 -18.44
C GLY A 150 -9.40 -0.20 -17.22
N GLU A 151 -9.63 -1.51 -17.37
CA GLU A 151 -10.20 -2.34 -16.31
C GLU A 151 -9.19 -2.58 -15.18
N ARG A 152 -9.68 -2.60 -13.94
CA ARG A 152 -8.90 -2.97 -12.74
C ARG A 152 -7.67 -2.09 -12.50
N LYS A 153 -7.80 -0.79 -12.75
CA LYS A 153 -6.76 0.22 -12.55
C LYS A 153 -7.37 1.46 -11.89
N LEU A 154 -6.70 2.01 -10.88
CA LEU A 154 -7.12 3.25 -10.19
C LEU A 154 -5.97 4.24 -10.09
N LYS A 155 -6.28 5.53 -10.20
CA LYS A 155 -5.36 6.63 -9.90
C LYS A 155 -5.15 6.79 -8.41
N SER A 156 -6.25 6.74 -7.68
CA SER A 156 -6.24 6.86 -6.24
C SER A 156 -7.45 6.22 -5.60
N PHE A 157 -7.29 5.92 -4.31
CA PHE A 157 -8.25 5.24 -3.46
C PHE A 157 -8.26 5.93 -2.10
N TRP A 158 -9.45 6.16 -1.53
CA TRP A 158 -9.64 6.89 -0.28
C TRP A 158 -10.62 6.18 0.65
N LEU A 159 -10.27 6.11 1.94
CA LEU A 159 -11.15 5.65 3.00
C LEU A 159 -11.85 6.82 3.69
N ALA A 160 -12.94 6.53 4.41
CA ALA A 160 -13.74 7.54 5.10
C ALA A 160 -13.02 8.25 6.26
N ASN A 161 -11.96 7.66 6.80
CA ASN A 161 -11.10 8.28 7.82
C ASN A 161 -10.01 9.21 7.23
N GLY A 162 -10.09 9.50 5.92
CA GLY A 162 -9.16 10.40 5.24
C GLY A 162 -7.85 9.74 4.80
N SER A 163 -7.64 8.44 5.03
CA SER A 163 -6.49 7.71 4.47
C SER A 163 -6.52 7.68 2.96
N THR A 164 -5.37 7.90 2.33
CA THR A 164 -5.26 8.04 0.88
C THR A 164 -4.20 7.09 0.30
N CYS A 165 -4.46 6.55 -0.88
CA CYS A 165 -3.47 5.82 -1.67
C CYS A 165 -3.46 6.36 -3.09
N GLY A 166 -2.30 6.79 -3.57
CA GLY A 166 -2.07 7.15 -4.98
C GLY A 166 -1.07 6.22 -5.67
N TYR A 167 -0.89 6.41 -6.98
CA TYR A 167 0.25 5.83 -7.70
C TYR A 167 1.31 6.88 -8.05
N ALA A 168 2.54 6.40 -8.28
CA ALA A 168 3.59 7.10 -9.02
C ALA A 168 4.30 6.11 -9.97
N ASN A 169 4.97 6.60 -11.01
CA ASN A 169 5.84 5.74 -11.83
C ASN A 169 7.30 5.80 -11.34
N GLY A 170 8.07 4.76 -11.63
CA GLY A 170 9.50 4.69 -11.34
C GLY A 170 10.40 5.51 -12.28
N GLN A 171 9.82 6.35 -13.16
CA GLN A 171 10.56 7.11 -14.18
C GLN A 171 10.35 8.64 -14.18
N SER A 172 9.33 9.16 -13.50
CA SER A 172 9.05 10.61 -13.50
C SER A 172 9.94 11.37 -12.51
N THR A 173 9.93 12.69 -12.69
CA THR A 173 10.56 13.73 -11.86
C THR A 173 10.01 13.73 -10.44
N GLY A 174 10.42 12.71 -9.70
CA GLY A 174 10.40 12.63 -8.26
C GLY A 174 9.06 12.32 -7.58
N LEU A 175 9.12 11.41 -6.63
CA LEU A 175 8.15 11.36 -5.54
C LEU A 175 8.19 12.74 -4.85
N GLN A 176 7.10 13.50 -4.95
CA GLN A 176 6.93 14.81 -4.32
C GLN A 176 5.84 14.71 -3.26
N GLY A 177 6.09 15.29 -2.09
CA GLY A 177 5.15 15.34 -0.97
C GLY A 177 5.85 15.21 0.38
N GLU A 178 5.28 15.85 1.39
CA GLU A 178 5.62 15.63 2.80
C GLU A 178 4.51 14.78 3.44
N GLY A 179 4.86 13.93 4.41
CA GLY A 179 3.86 13.18 5.21
C GLY A 179 3.39 11.84 4.64
N VAL A 180 4.04 11.30 3.60
CA VAL A 180 3.75 9.93 3.14
C VAL A 180 4.22 8.91 4.17
N ARG A 181 3.31 8.08 4.66
CA ARG A 181 3.58 7.09 5.71
C ARG A 181 4.07 5.77 5.15
N ILE A 182 3.60 5.36 3.98
CA ILE A 182 4.02 4.10 3.34
C ILE A 182 4.33 4.34 1.86
N ILE A 183 5.50 3.90 1.41
CA ILE A 183 5.83 3.79 -0.01
C ILE A 183 6.12 2.33 -0.34
N THR A 184 5.39 1.77 -1.30
CA THR A 184 5.71 0.44 -1.82
C THR A 184 6.24 0.50 -3.24
N LEU A 185 7.44 -0.05 -3.44
CA LEU A 185 8.13 -0.16 -4.72
C LEU A 185 7.95 -1.59 -5.25
N GLU A 186 7.13 -1.77 -6.28
CA GLU A 186 6.87 -3.06 -6.93
C GLU A 186 7.79 -3.28 -8.13
N GLU A 187 8.37 -4.46 -8.21
CA GLU A 187 9.33 -4.86 -9.24
C GLU A 187 10.54 -3.90 -9.32
N LEU A 188 10.99 -3.33 -8.19
CA LEU A 188 12.15 -2.41 -8.18
C LEU A 188 13.37 -2.98 -8.92
N GLY A 189 13.57 -4.30 -8.88
CA GLY A 189 14.70 -4.96 -9.53
C GLY A 189 14.74 -4.84 -11.05
N ILE A 190 13.65 -4.44 -11.72
CA ILE A 190 13.64 -4.21 -13.18
C ILE A 190 13.77 -2.73 -13.55
N TYR A 191 13.77 -1.82 -12.57
CA TYR A 191 13.84 -0.40 -12.84
C TYR A 191 15.21 -0.04 -13.44
N ARG A 192 15.24 1.05 -14.22
CA ARG A 192 16.47 1.54 -14.85
C ARG A 192 17.50 2.00 -13.81
N TYR A 193 17.04 2.63 -12.72
CA TYR A 193 17.88 3.20 -11.67
C TYR A 193 17.34 2.85 -10.27
N PRO A 194 17.41 1.59 -9.83
CA PRO A 194 16.75 1.13 -8.60
C PRO A 194 17.29 1.81 -7.33
N ALA A 195 18.58 2.16 -7.24
CA ALA A 195 19.12 2.81 -6.04
C ALA A 195 18.60 4.25 -5.92
N SER A 196 18.51 4.97 -7.04
CA SER A 196 17.98 6.35 -7.06
C SER A 196 16.53 6.39 -6.60
N ILE A 197 15.70 5.46 -7.08
CA ILE A 197 14.29 5.38 -6.71
C ILE A 197 14.13 4.98 -5.23
N LEU A 198 14.92 4.02 -4.75
CA LEU A 198 14.90 3.65 -3.34
C LEU A 198 15.36 4.79 -2.43
N ALA A 199 16.43 5.50 -2.80
CA ALA A 199 16.94 6.64 -2.05
C ALA A 199 15.89 7.76 -1.97
N GLN A 200 15.20 8.04 -3.08
CA GLN A 200 14.13 9.01 -3.09
C GLN A 200 12.93 8.60 -2.23
N ALA A 201 12.51 7.33 -2.29
CA ALA A 201 11.44 6.82 -1.44
C ALA A 201 11.79 6.98 0.05
N LYS A 202 13.05 6.71 0.42
CA LYS A 202 13.55 6.94 1.77
C LYS A 202 13.50 8.41 2.17
N ILE A 203 13.90 9.33 1.29
CA ILE A 203 13.88 10.78 1.57
C ILE A 203 12.44 11.25 1.82
N VAL A 204 11.49 10.85 0.98
CA VAL A 204 10.07 11.28 1.10
C VAL A 204 9.38 10.70 2.34
N THR A 205 9.88 9.57 2.85
CA THR A 205 9.38 8.95 4.08
C THR A 205 10.14 9.40 5.32
N GLN A 206 11.12 10.30 5.23
CA GLN A 206 11.81 10.79 6.43
C GLN A 206 10.84 11.56 7.33
N GLY A 207 10.82 11.20 8.61
CA GLY A 207 10.12 11.95 9.63
C GLY A 207 10.85 13.23 9.99
N SER A 208 10.20 14.07 10.81
CA SER A 208 10.91 15.13 11.53
C SER A 208 11.97 14.55 12.46
N ALA A 209 12.88 15.40 12.95
CA ALA A 209 13.75 15.04 14.06
C ALA A 209 12.91 14.41 15.20
N ASP A 210 13.41 13.31 15.76
CA ASP A 210 12.79 12.52 16.84
C ASP A 210 11.51 11.73 16.46
N SER A 211 11.15 11.65 15.18
CA SER A 211 10.08 10.78 14.68
C SER A 211 10.62 9.62 13.85
N VAL A 212 10.03 8.43 13.99
CA VAL A 212 10.38 7.21 13.24
C VAL A 212 10.19 7.37 11.71
N GLY A 213 9.45 8.40 11.27
CA GLY A 213 9.14 8.61 9.85
C GLY A 213 8.17 7.58 9.29
N GLY A 214 8.11 7.51 7.97
CA GLY A 214 7.38 6.52 7.19
C GLY A 214 8.19 5.26 6.89
N PHE A 215 7.58 4.37 6.13
CA PHE A 215 8.06 3.03 5.87
C PHE A 215 8.16 2.76 4.37
N VAL A 216 9.27 2.16 3.93
CA VAL A 216 9.48 1.76 2.53
C VAL A 216 9.44 0.24 2.41
N ASN A 217 8.51 -0.27 1.63
CA ASN A 217 8.37 -1.69 1.29
C ASN A 217 8.84 -1.93 -0.14
N VAL A 218 9.79 -2.82 -0.35
CA VAL A 218 10.26 -3.20 -1.68
C VAL A 218 9.87 -4.63 -1.93
N ILE A 219 9.13 -4.86 -3.01
CA ILE A 219 8.71 -6.19 -3.45
C ILE A 219 9.16 -6.36 -4.89
N THR A 220 9.96 -7.37 -5.18
CA THR A 220 10.40 -7.62 -6.56
C THR A 220 10.50 -9.10 -6.84
N ASN A 221 10.23 -9.52 -8.08
CA ASN A 221 10.69 -10.83 -8.51
C ASN A 221 12.22 -10.86 -8.54
N ALA A 222 12.78 -12.07 -8.48
CA ALA A 222 14.20 -12.29 -8.73
C ALA A 222 14.62 -11.63 -10.07
N SER A 223 15.62 -10.76 -9.99
CA SER A 223 16.13 -9.97 -11.13
C SER A 223 17.65 -10.05 -11.20
N VAL A 224 18.21 -10.08 -12.41
CA VAL A 224 19.66 -10.11 -12.65
C VAL A 224 20.31 -8.72 -12.69
N ASN A 225 19.55 -7.65 -12.46
CA ASN A 225 20.07 -6.28 -12.48
C ASN A 225 21.25 -6.11 -11.48
N PRO A 226 22.46 -5.71 -11.93
CA PRO A 226 23.63 -5.62 -11.06
C PRO A 226 23.52 -4.59 -9.91
N GLU A 227 22.75 -3.54 -10.10
CA GLU A 227 22.48 -2.53 -9.07
C GLU A 227 21.51 -3.08 -8.03
N TRP A 228 20.44 -3.74 -8.45
CA TRP A 228 19.54 -4.48 -7.56
C TRP A 228 20.29 -5.52 -6.71
N GLN A 229 21.18 -6.30 -7.35
CA GLN A 229 21.99 -7.31 -6.66
C GLN A 229 22.91 -6.73 -5.58
N ARG A 230 23.27 -5.44 -5.67
CA ARG A 230 23.99 -4.71 -4.63
C ARG A 230 23.04 -4.23 -3.53
N ILE A 231 21.90 -3.66 -3.90
CA ILE A 231 20.88 -3.12 -2.97
C ILE A 231 20.34 -4.19 -2.02
N LYS A 232 20.04 -5.39 -2.52
CA LYS A 232 19.37 -6.43 -1.72
C LYS A 232 20.26 -7.16 -0.73
N ARG A 233 21.58 -6.97 -0.80
CA ARG A 233 22.51 -7.61 0.13
C ARG A 233 22.40 -6.89 1.47
N PRO A 234 22.27 -7.61 2.61
CA PRO A 234 22.35 -6.98 3.91
C PRO A 234 23.69 -6.23 4.02
N SER A 235 23.63 -4.95 4.35
CA SER A 235 24.78 -4.20 4.86
C SER A 235 25.13 -4.67 6.26
#